data_AF-A0A967UH67-F1
#
_entry.id   AF-A0A967UH67-F1
#
_cell.length_a   1.000
_cell.length_b   1.000
_cell.length_c   1.000
_cell.angle_alpha   90.00
_cell.angle_beta   90.00
_cell.angle_gamma   90.00
#
_symmetry.space_group_name_H-M   'P 1'
#
loop_
_entity.id
_entity.type
_entity.pdbx_description
1 polymer ?
#
loop_
_entity_poly.entity_id
_entity_poly.type
_entity_poly.pdbx_seq_one_letter_code
_entity_poly.pdbx_strand_id
1 'polypeptide(L)'
;DPPLPREYVVRDGETLWSIAARRVVYRDALLWPLIYRANRDQIKDPRQIFPQQVLTIPRSVSDEEKEAAREKARRSEIFPV
;
A
#
# COMPACT_ATOMS: atom_id res chain seq x y z
N ASP A 1 22.10 -1.55 -5.72
CA ASP A 1 20.98 -0.98 -4.95
C ASP A 1 20.70 -1.80 -3.70
N PRO A 2 20.42 -1.16 -2.54
CA PRO A 2 20.01 -1.87 -1.35
C PRO A 2 18.67 -2.58 -1.57
N PRO A 3 18.40 -3.69 -0.87
CA PRO A 3 17.11 -4.36 -0.96
C PRO A 3 15.99 -3.41 -0.52
N LEU A 4 14.85 -3.47 -1.21
CA LEU A 4 13.68 -2.70 -0.83
C LEU A 4 13.12 -3.20 0.51
N PRO A 5 12.60 -2.31 1.37
CA PRO A 5 12.15 -2.67 2.70
C PRO A 5 10.93 -3.60 2.67
N ARG A 6 10.87 -4.61 3.55
CA ARG A 6 9.67 -5.49 3.67
C ARG A 6 8.59 -4.93 4.58
N GLU A 7 8.93 -3.89 5.32
CA GLU A 7 8.04 -3.20 6.24
C GLU A 7 8.14 -1.68 6.01
N TYR A 8 7.10 -0.96 6.38
CA TYR A 8 7.08 0.49 6.30
C TYR A 8 6.44 1.06 7.56
N VAL A 9 7.15 1.97 8.23
CA VAL A 9 6.61 2.71 9.38
C VAL A 9 5.85 3.92 8.86
N VAL A 10 4.54 3.95 9.12
CA VAL A 10 3.65 5.06 8.74
C VAL A 10 4.12 6.36 9.39
N ARG A 11 4.22 7.42 8.59
CA ARG A 11 4.54 8.78 9.05
C ARG A 11 3.26 9.63 9.12
N ASP A 12 3.38 10.77 9.79
CA ASP A 12 2.28 11.71 9.94
C ASP A 12 1.68 12.14 8.58
N GLY A 13 0.34 12.06 8.50
CA GLY A 13 -0.43 12.47 7.32
C GLY A 13 -0.39 11.51 6.12
N GLU A 14 0.24 10.34 6.25
CA GLU A 14 0.29 9.38 5.16
C GLU A 14 -0.99 8.56 5.01
N THR A 15 -1.23 8.12 3.77
CA THR A 15 -2.29 7.17 3.42
C THR A 15 -1.67 5.95 2.76
N LEU A 16 -2.44 4.86 2.63
CA LEU A 16 -1.98 3.68 1.88
C LEU A 16 -1.61 4.04 0.43
N TRP A 17 -2.32 5.01 -0.17
CA TRP A 17 -2.02 5.56 -1.49
C TRP A 17 -0.66 6.25 -1.55
N SER A 18 -0.41 7.20 -0.63
CA SER A 18 0.87 7.93 -0.63
C SER A 18 2.05 7.03 -0.31
N ILE A 19 1.85 6.01 0.54
CA ILE A 19 2.88 5.01 0.86
C ILE A 19 3.20 4.16 -0.37
N ALA A 20 2.20 3.63 -1.06
CA ALA A 20 2.41 2.83 -2.28
C ALA A 20 3.15 3.61 -3.39
N ALA A 21 2.88 4.91 -3.51
CA ALA A 21 3.53 5.81 -4.47
C ALA A 21 5.04 6.00 -4.24
N ARG A 22 5.55 5.70 -3.04
CA ARG A 22 6.97 5.91 -2.73
C ARG A 22 7.86 5.02 -3.58
N ARG A 23 8.98 5.57 -4.04
CA ARG A 23 10.01 4.85 -4.82
C ARG A 23 10.51 3.58 -4.11
N VAL A 24 10.61 3.62 -2.78
CA VAL A 24 11.07 2.48 -1.97
C VAL A 24 9.98 1.45 -1.67
N VAL A 25 8.72 1.77 -1.98
CA VAL A 25 7.58 0.87 -1.81
C VAL A 25 7.25 0.26 -3.17
N TYR A 26 6.35 0.86 -3.95
CA TYR A 26 6.02 0.33 -5.28
C TYR A 26 6.27 1.31 -6.41
N ARG A 27 6.49 2.59 -6.10
CA ARG A 27 6.49 3.67 -7.09
C ARG A 27 5.20 3.69 -7.92
N ASP A 28 4.10 3.22 -7.32
CA ASP A 28 2.81 3.07 -7.98
C ASP A 28 1.72 3.16 -6.90
N ALA A 29 1.02 4.28 -6.89
CA ALA A 29 0.01 4.58 -5.87
C ALA A 29 -1.21 3.64 -5.98
N LEU A 30 -1.50 3.14 -7.18
CA LEU A 30 -2.60 2.21 -7.45
C LEU A 30 -2.38 0.84 -6.81
N LEU A 31 -1.17 0.55 -6.28
CA LEU A 31 -0.87 -0.68 -5.56
C LEU A 31 -1.17 -0.63 -4.06
N TRP A 32 -1.78 0.44 -3.56
CA TRP A 32 -2.26 0.52 -2.17
C TRP A 32 -3.15 -0.67 -1.72
N PRO A 33 -3.97 -1.32 -2.58
CA PRO A 33 -4.78 -2.46 -2.13
C PRO A 33 -3.94 -3.67 -1.72
N LEU A 34 -2.71 -3.80 -2.23
CA LEU A 34 -1.77 -4.85 -1.81
C LEU A 34 -1.32 -4.63 -0.36
N ILE A 35 -1.03 -3.37 0.01
CA ILE A 35 -0.69 -3.01 1.39
C ILE A 35 -1.88 -3.28 2.29
N TYR A 36 -3.09 -2.83 1.91
CA TYR A 36 -4.30 -3.10 2.71
C TYR A 36 -4.52 -4.59 2.91
N ARG A 37 -4.45 -5.39 1.83
CA ARG A 37 -4.67 -6.86 1.87
C ARG A 37 -3.69 -7.56 2.81
N ALA A 38 -2.42 -7.16 2.81
CA ALA A 38 -1.39 -7.77 3.63
C ALA A 38 -1.46 -7.40 5.12
N ASN A 39 -2.25 -6.38 5.47
CA ASN A 39 -2.32 -5.82 6.82
C ASN A 39 -3.76 -5.81 7.35
N ARG A 40 -4.63 -6.70 6.86
CA ARG A 40 -6.06 -6.76 7.23
C ARG A 40 -6.32 -7.13 8.69
N ASP A 41 -5.35 -7.76 9.31
CA ASP A 41 -5.30 -8.07 10.74
C ASP A 41 -5.21 -6.79 11.59
N GLN A 42 -4.58 -5.72 11.07
CA GLN A 42 -4.40 -4.45 11.78
C GLN A 42 -5.16 -3.26 11.18
N ILE A 43 -5.60 -3.32 9.91
CA ILE A 43 -6.35 -2.25 9.24
C ILE A 43 -7.77 -2.73 8.93
N LYS A 44 -8.75 -2.18 9.66
CA LYS A 44 -10.17 -2.41 9.39
C LYS A 44 -10.66 -1.54 8.23
N ASP A 45 -10.47 -0.22 8.35
CA ASP A 45 -10.76 0.76 7.30
C ASP A 45 -9.45 1.20 6.62
N PRO A 46 -9.31 1.05 5.28
CA PRO A 46 -8.12 1.48 4.55
C PRO A 46 -7.80 2.98 4.65
N ARG A 47 -8.75 3.82 5.08
CA ARG A 47 -8.54 5.26 5.35
C ARG A 47 -7.95 5.52 6.74
N GLN A 48 -7.93 4.53 7.63
CA GLN A 48 -7.49 4.66 9.00
C GLN A 48 -6.18 3.91 9.23
N ILE A 49 -5.07 4.58 8.94
CA ILE A 49 -3.73 4.18 9.37
C ILE A 49 -3.16 5.26 10.28
N PHE A 50 -2.28 4.88 11.19
CA PHE A 50 -1.78 5.78 12.23
C PHE A 50 -0.26 5.89 12.19
N PRO A 51 0.32 7.05 12.57
CA PRO A 51 1.76 7.19 12.72
C PRO A 51 2.35 6.09 13.60
N GLN A 52 3.58 5.68 13.29
CA GLN A 52 4.32 4.59 13.96
C GLN A 52 3.75 3.18 13.73
N GLN A 53 2.61 3.03 13.06
CA GLN A 53 2.11 1.73 12.64
C GLN A 53 3.10 1.10 11.64
N VAL A 54 3.44 -0.17 11.85
CA VAL A 54 4.34 -0.91 10.97
C VAL A 54 3.51 -1.73 9.98
N LEU A 55 3.62 -1.42 8.68
CA LEU A 55 2.90 -2.11 7.63
C LEU A 55 3.81 -3.10 6.90
N THR A 56 3.34 -4.33 6.70
CA THR A 56 3.97 -5.28 5.80
C THR A 56 3.82 -4.81 4.35
N ILE A 57 4.92 -4.85 3.59
CA ILE A 57 4.98 -4.51 2.16
C ILE A 57 5.26 -5.78 1.34
N PRO A 58 4.24 -6.41 0.72
CA PRO A 58 4.42 -7.57 -0.15
C PRO A 58 5.41 -7.32 -1.27
N ARG A 59 6.41 -8.21 -1.42
CA ARG A 59 7.43 -8.12 -2.49
C ARG A 59 7.27 -9.18 -3.58
N SER A 60 6.71 -10.33 -3.23
CA SER A 60 6.44 -11.44 -4.15
C SER A 60 4.97 -11.38 -4.62
N VAL A 61 4.66 -10.39 -5.44
CA VAL A 61 3.34 -10.22 -6.08
C VAL A 61 3.47 -10.36 -7.58
N SER A 62 2.63 -11.19 -8.19
CA SER A 62 2.65 -11.40 -9.64
C SER A 62 2.19 -10.14 -10.39
N ASP A 63 2.44 -10.08 -11.70
CA ASP A 63 2.00 -8.94 -12.50
C ASP A 63 0.48 -8.92 -12.67
N GLU A 64 -0.17 -10.09 -12.71
CA GLU A 64 -1.64 -10.21 -12.69
C GLU A 64 -2.21 -9.66 -11.37
N GLU A 65 -1.60 -9.97 -10.24
CA GLU A 65 -2.03 -9.43 -8.94
C GLU A 65 -1.87 -7.92 -8.86
N LYS A 66 -0.78 -7.37 -9.42
CA LYS A 66 -0.59 -5.92 -9.51
C LYS A 66 -1.67 -5.29 -10.37
N GLU A 67 -1.99 -5.84 -11.54
CA GLU A 67 -3.03 -5.26 -12.38
C GLU A 67 -4.41 -5.35 -11.73
N ALA A 68 -4.74 -6.48 -11.09
CA ALA A 68 -5.97 -6.60 -10.31
C ALA A 68 -6.03 -5.56 -9.17
N ALA A 69 -4.90 -5.28 -8.50
CA ALA A 69 -4.83 -4.22 -7.51
C ALA A 69 -5.06 -2.83 -8.14
N ARG A 70 -4.48 -2.56 -9.31
CA ARG A 70 -4.71 -1.29 -10.02
C ARG A 70 -6.16 -1.11 -10.44
N GLU A 71 -6.78 -2.12 -11.01
CA GLU A 71 -8.21 -2.07 -11.36
C GLU A 71 -9.07 -1.83 -10.12
N LYS A 72 -8.78 -2.54 -9.02
CA LYS A 72 -9.48 -2.36 -7.75
C LYS A 72 -9.32 -0.93 -7.22
N ALA A 73 -8.12 -0.35 -7.32
CA ALA A 73 -7.86 1.02 -6.92
C ALA A 73 -8.63 2.02 -7.79
N ARG A 74 -8.62 1.86 -9.12
CA ARG A 74 -9.35 2.74 -10.07
C ARG A 74 -10.87 2.72 -9.87
N ARG A 75 -11.43 1.57 -9.48
CA ARG A 75 -12.86 1.43 -9.17
C ARG A 75 -13.23 1.86 -7.75
N SER A 76 -12.24 2.18 -6.90
CA SER A 76 -12.46 2.50 -5.51
C SER A 76 -12.61 4.01 -5.30
N GLU A 77 -13.64 4.42 -4.56
CA GLU A 77 -13.83 5.80 -4.09
C GLU A 77 -13.08 6.09 -2.78
N ILE A 78 -12.08 5.27 -2.42
CA ILE A 78 -11.35 5.43 -1.15
C ILE A 78 -10.30 6.53 -1.27
N PHE A 79 -9.54 6.54 -2.36
CA PHE A 79 -8.52 7.54 -2.66
C PHE A 79 -8.73 8.06 -4.08
N PRO A 80 -8.56 9.37 -4.31
CA PRO A 80 -8.66 9.92 -5.65
C PRO A 80 -7.52 9.39 -6.53
N VAL A 81 -7.88 8.92 -7.72
CA VAL A 81 -6.95 8.53 -8.79
C VAL A 81 -6.70 9.72 -9.71
#